data_AF-A0A2I1H0V4-F1
#
_entry.id   AF-A0A2I1H0V4-F1
#
_cell.length_a   1.000
_cell.length_b   1.000
_cell.length_c   1.000
_cell.angle_alpha   90.00
_cell.angle_beta   90.00
_cell.angle_gamma   90.00
#
_symmetry.space_group_name_H-M   'P 1'
#
loop_
_entity.id
_entity.type
_entity.pdbx_description
1 polymer ?
#
loop_
_entity_poly.entity_id
_entity_poly.type
_entity_poly.pdbx_seq_one_letter_code
_entity_poly.pdbx_strand_id
1 'polypeptide(L)'
;MINNSSLKPIKSQLINGDIDWSFTKEWINHNPFDAPCSEKLSKIQSTKLKKINFIYPTVDIQQRNYPLLYPGGQIPCVECNIIKDTNEHVGLCSSHTGDILKIMIDHEKILLDIIKNEISNNDYMLEASINGSRLFDRSFNGGLPSDHPFYLLIHYLVPCDLTEIFYNYIPKKKLRFNTFNKFMNILMETIDTNIWNRRNKHVKDWEKSLSITKIKKKFYHRRYRKNNDSFTSHNDTPQSNARRTYTHRHITTTPYNKLGGFCTTLDGLREIF
;
A
#
# COMPACT_ATOMS: atom_id res chain seq x y z
N MET A 1 12.46 -3.40 16.72
CA MET A 1 11.93 -3.23 15.35
C MET A 1 11.46 -1.78 15.11
N ILE A 2 12.31 -0.78 15.37
CA ILE A 2 12.08 0.64 15.03
C ILE A 2 12.90 1.03 13.77
N ASN A 3 13.50 0.04 13.08
CA ASN A 3 14.53 0.31 12.07
C ASN A 3 14.05 0.19 10.60
N ASN A 4 12.77 -0.09 10.33
CA ASN A 4 12.25 0.09 8.97
C ASN A 4 11.87 1.56 8.78
N SER A 5 12.73 2.32 8.12
CA SER A 5 12.52 3.75 7.86
C SER A 5 11.26 4.03 7.04
N SER A 6 10.76 3.06 6.27
CA SER A 6 9.52 3.24 5.49
C SER A 6 8.27 3.31 6.36
N LEU A 7 8.29 2.74 7.58
CA LEU A 7 7.17 2.77 8.52
C LEU A 7 7.14 4.02 9.41
N LYS A 8 8.08 4.95 9.19
CA LYS A 8 8.11 6.25 9.89
C LYS A 8 6.75 6.99 9.87
N PRO A 9 5.97 6.99 8.76
CA PRO A 9 4.68 7.68 8.70
C PRO A 9 3.67 7.25 9.76
N ILE A 10 3.75 6.00 10.23
CA ILE A 10 2.81 5.41 11.19
C ILE A 10 3.46 5.08 12.53
N LYS A 11 4.60 5.72 12.85
CA LYS A 11 5.38 5.38 14.04
C LYS A 11 4.58 5.54 15.34
N SER A 12 3.77 6.59 15.46
CA SER A 12 2.91 6.81 16.64
C SER A 12 1.88 5.69 16.78
N GLN A 13 1.16 5.37 15.71
CA GLN A 13 0.15 4.31 15.69
C GLN A 13 0.74 2.93 16.04
N LEU A 14 1.97 2.65 15.60
CA LEU A 14 2.70 1.44 15.98
C LEU A 14 3.03 1.39 17.47
N ILE A 15 3.42 2.51 18.07
CA ILE A 15 3.76 2.60 19.50
C ILE A 15 2.51 2.47 20.36
N ASN A 16 1.40 3.08 19.92
CA ASN A 16 0.14 3.10 20.65
C ASN A 16 -0.66 1.80 20.55
N GLY A 17 -0.31 0.91 19.61
CA GLY A 17 -1.07 -0.33 19.40
C GLY A 17 -2.37 -0.11 18.63
N ASP A 18 -2.43 0.90 17.76
CA ASP A 18 -3.64 1.29 17.02
C ASP A 18 -3.96 0.33 15.86
N ILE A 19 -3.11 -0.66 15.59
CA ILE A 19 -3.23 -1.61 14.48
C ILE A 19 -3.58 -3.00 15.02
N ASP A 20 -4.69 -3.57 14.53
CA ASP A 20 -5.04 -4.96 14.78
C ASP A 20 -4.29 -5.86 13.79
N TRP A 21 -3.21 -6.49 14.27
CA TRP A 21 -2.39 -7.38 13.45
C TRP A 21 -3.09 -8.67 13.05
N SER A 22 -4.05 -9.17 13.85
CA SER A 22 -4.79 -10.39 13.52
C SER A 22 -5.70 -10.14 12.32
N PHE A 23 -6.45 -9.04 12.32
CA PHE A 23 -7.31 -8.68 11.20
C PHE A 23 -6.51 -8.16 10.00
N THR A 24 -5.41 -7.45 10.25
CA THR A 24 -4.48 -7.04 9.18
C THR A 24 -3.95 -8.26 8.44
N LYS A 25 -3.50 -9.29 9.17
CA LYS A 25 -3.06 -10.56 8.58
C LYS A 25 -4.17 -11.27 7.83
N GLU A 26 -5.36 -11.39 8.43
CA GLU A 26 -6.52 -11.98 7.77
C GLU A 26 -6.79 -11.29 6.44
N TRP A 27 -6.82 -9.95 6.43
CA TRP A 27 -7.07 -9.16 5.24
C TRP A 27 -5.97 -9.32 4.17
N ILE A 28 -4.70 -9.34 4.56
CA ILE A 28 -3.59 -9.54 3.62
C ILE A 28 -3.71 -10.89 2.92
N ASN A 29 -4.05 -11.93 3.69
CA ASN A 29 -4.13 -13.30 3.21
C ASN A 29 -5.47 -13.64 2.57
N HIS A 30 -6.49 -12.80 2.74
CA HIS A 30 -7.79 -12.99 2.12
C HIS A 30 -7.66 -13.11 0.59
N ASN A 31 -8.06 -14.28 0.08
CA ASN A 31 -8.13 -14.59 -1.33
C ASN A 31 -9.58 -14.41 -1.80
N PRO A 32 -9.86 -13.40 -2.65
CA PRO A 32 -11.21 -13.18 -3.18
C PRO A 32 -11.57 -14.13 -4.33
N PHE A 33 -10.72 -15.10 -4.67
CA PHE A 33 -10.96 -16.07 -5.75
C PHE A 33 -11.02 -17.49 -5.18
N ASP A 34 -11.79 -18.35 -5.86
CA ASP A 34 -11.90 -19.77 -5.50
C ASP A 34 -10.63 -20.58 -5.82
N ALA A 35 -9.68 -20.01 -6.58
CA ALA A 35 -8.44 -20.66 -6.96
C ALA A 35 -7.30 -20.32 -5.97
N PRO A 36 -6.61 -21.32 -5.39
CA PRO A 36 -5.58 -21.10 -4.37
C PRO A 36 -4.31 -20.45 -4.92
N CYS A 37 -3.99 -20.68 -6.21
CA CYS A 37 -2.82 -20.12 -6.87
C CYS A 37 -3.25 -19.48 -8.20
N SER A 38 -3.14 -18.16 -8.29
CA SER A 38 -3.25 -17.46 -9.57
C SER A 38 -2.28 -16.28 -9.64
N GLU A 39 -1.84 -15.95 -10.85
CA GLU A 39 -1.00 -14.77 -11.09
C GLU A 39 -1.72 -13.49 -10.63
N LYS A 40 -3.05 -13.47 -10.76
CA LYS A 40 -3.91 -12.37 -10.30
C LYS A 40 -3.86 -12.21 -8.78
N LEU A 41 -3.98 -13.30 -8.03
CA LEU A 41 -3.84 -13.30 -6.57
C LEU A 41 -2.46 -12.81 -6.13
N SER A 42 -1.39 -13.30 -6.78
CA SER A 42 -0.02 -12.87 -6.47
C SER A 42 0.19 -11.36 -6.66
N LYS A 43 -0.42 -10.78 -7.70
CA LYS A 43 -0.38 -9.32 -7.95
C LYS A 43 -1.15 -8.53 -6.89
N ILE A 44 -2.30 -9.04 -6.45
CA ILE A 44 -3.10 -8.43 -5.40
C ILE A 44 -2.33 -8.45 -4.08
N GLN A 45 -1.84 -9.62 -3.65
CA GLN A 45 -1.06 -9.75 -2.41
C GLN A 45 0.20 -8.88 -2.43
N SER A 46 0.95 -8.88 -3.55
CA SER A 46 2.11 -7.98 -3.70
C SER A 46 1.73 -6.51 -3.56
N THR A 47 0.55 -6.11 -4.05
CA THR A 47 0.04 -4.75 -3.92
C THR A 47 -0.31 -4.41 -2.47
N LYS A 48 -1.02 -5.30 -1.77
CA LYS A 48 -1.32 -5.16 -0.33
C LYS A 48 -0.04 -4.95 0.47
N LEU A 49 0.93 -5.86 0.31
CA LEU A 49 2.22 -5.81 1.01
C LEU A 49 2.99 -4.52 0.75
N LYS A 50 2.98 -4.01 -0.48
CA LYS A 50 3.66 -2.76 -0.82
C LYS A 50 3.03 -1.54 -0.14
N LYS A 51 1.70 -1.49 -0.05
CA LYS A 51 0.97 -0.39 0.61
C LYS A 51 1.23 -0.36 2.11
N ILE A 52 1.16 -1.52 2.77
CA ILE A 52 1.44 -1.68 4.21
C ILE A 52 2.88 -1.29 4.56
N ASN A 53 3.82 -1.60 3.67
CA ASN A 53 5.23 -1.26 3.89
C ASN A 53 5.62 0.14 3.38
N PHE A 54 4.68 0.95 2.88
CA PHE A 54 4.96 2.29 2.33
C PHE A 54 6.03 2.27 1.22
N ILE A 55 6.01 1.22 0.40
CA ILE A 55 6.92 1.03 -0.75
C ILE A 55 6.16 0.90 -2.07
N TYR A 56 4.88 1.28 -2.09
CA TYR A 56 4.10 1.32 -3.34
C TYR A 56 4.73 2.35 -4.27
N PRO A 57 4.81 2.12 -5.60
CA PRO A 57 5.69 2.90 -6.48
C PRO A 57 5.16 4.34 -6.76
N THR A 58 5.30 5.22 -5.77
CA THR A 58 5.05 6.67 -5.82
C THR A 58 6.13 7.39 -6.61
N VAL A 59 5.90 8.66 -6.96
CA VAL A 59 6.77 9.38 -7.90
C VAL A 59 8.17 9.57 -7.33
N ASP A 60 8.31 9.82 -6.03
CA ASP A 60 9.61 9.85 -5.35
C ASP A 60 10.40 8.53 -5.48
N ILE A 61 9.73 7.38 -5.36
CA ILE A 61 10.33 6.05 -5.53
C ILE A 61 10.71 5.83 -7.00
N GLN A 62 9.86 6.25 -7.93
CA GLN A 62 10.16 6.14 -9.36
C GLN A 62 11.34 7.01 -9.76
N GLN A 63 11.40 8.26 -9.27
CA GLN A 63 12.51 9.17 -9.48
C GLN A 63 13.81 8.60 -8.91
N ARG A 64 13.78 8.03 -7.70
CA ARG A 64 14.94 7.34 -7.11
C ARG A 64 15.43 6.18 -7.96
N ASN A 65 14.52 5.38 -8.53
CA ASN A 65 14.88 4.19 -9.31
C ASN A 65 15.32 4.53 -10.75
N TYR A 66 14.82 5.64 -11.30
CA TYR A 66 15.06 6.06 -12.68
C TYR A 66 15.47 7.54 -12.78
N PRO A 67 16.53 7.99 -12.08
CA PRO A 67 16.82 9.42 -11.90
C PRO A 67 17.01 10.19 -13.21
N LEU A 68 17.52 9.54 -14.27
CA LEU A 68 17.71 10.19 -15.58
C LEU A 68 16.43 10.24 -16.44
N LEU A 69 15.31 9.65 -16.00
CA LEU A 69 14.02 9.77 -16.68
C LEU A 69 13.13 10.87 -16.10
N TYR A 70 13.34 11.24 -14.84
CA TYR A 70 12.50 12.18 -14.12
C TYR A 70 13.19 13.54 -14.00
N PRO A 71 12.43 14.65 -13.88
CA PRO A 71 13.00 15.94 -13.56
C PRO A 71 13.85 15.88 -12.28
N GLY A 72 14.91 16.68 -12.23
CA GLY A 72 15.70 16.86 -11.01
C GLY A 72 14.89 17.60 -9.94
N GLY A 73 15.31 17.47 -8.68
CA GLY A 73 14.66 18.14 -7.54
C GLY A 73 13.41 17.43 -7.02
N GLN A 74 12.68 18.08 -6.12
CA GLN A 74 11.48 17.50 -5.52
C GLN A 74 10.30 17.58 -6.49
N ILE A 75 9.65 16.44 -6.75
CA ILE A 75 8.44 16.39 -7.58
C ILE A 75 7.21 16.46 -6.68
N PRO A 76 6.34 17.48 -6.84
CA PRO A 76 5.12 17.58 -6.07
C PRO A 76 4.11 16.50 -6.51
N CYS A 77 3.16 16.20 -5.63
CA CYS A 77 2.01 15.37 -5.91
C CYS A 77 1.25 15.92 -7.12
N VAL A 78 1.02 15.05 -8.11
CA VAL A 78 0.36 15.43 -9.37
C VAL A 78 -1.11 15.85 -9.18
N GLU A 79 -1.70 15.58 -8.02
CA GLU A 79 -3.09 15.90 -7.72
C GLU A 79 -3.25 17.20 -6.92
N CYS A 80 -2.43 17.44 -5.89
CA CYS A 80 -2.53 18.66 -5.09
C CYS A 80 -1.52 19.73 -5.50
N ASN A 81 -0.43 19.36 -6.17
CA ASN A 81 0.69 20.23 -6.55
C ASN A 81 1.36 20.98 -5.39
N ILE A 82 1.16 20.56 -4.13
CA ILE A 82 1.66 21.26 -2.93
C ILE A 82 2.82 20.49 -2.29
N ILE A 83 2.57 19.23 -1.89
CA ILE A 83 3.51 18.42 -1.10
C ILE A 83 4.21 17.43 -2.03
N LYS A 84 5.41 16.95 -1.65
CA LYS A 84 6.11 15.87 -2.34
C LYS A 84 5.19 14.65 -2.56
N ASP A 85 5.25 14.05 -3.74
CA ASP A 85 4.56 12.79 -4.01
C ASP A 85 5.32 11.61 -3.35
N THR A 86 4.87 11.19 -2.18
CA THR A 86 5.41 10.06 -1.40
C THR A 86 4.29 9.13 -0.96
N ASN A 87 4.62 7.93 -0.47
CA ASN A 87 3.60 7.04 0.12
C ASN A 87 2.91 7.70 1.32
N GLU A 88 3.67 8.37 2.18
CA GLU A 88 3.14 9.11 3.34
C GLU A 88 2.07 10.11 2.94
N HIS A 89 2.30 10.84 1.84
CA HIS A 89 1.40 11.88 1.37
C HIS A 89 0.09 11.36 0.77
N VAL A 90 0.04 10.15 0.19
CA VAL A 90 -1.14 9.68 -0.58
C VAL A 90 -2.44 9.77 0.23
N GLY A 91 -2.42 9.30 1.49
CA GLY A 91 -3.59 9.36 2.38
C GLY A 91 -3.84 10.73 3.02
N LEU A 92 -2.89 11.68 2.91
CA LEU A 92 -2.96 13.03 3.48
C LEU A 92 -3.19 14.12 2.42
N CYS A 93 -3.28 13.73 1.15
CA CYS A 93 -3.43 14.65 0.04
C CYS A 93 -4.78 15.39 0.14
N SER A 94 -4.74 16.72 0.12
CA SER A 94 -5.95 17.56 0.19
C SER A 94 -6.92 17.31 -0.97
N SER A 95 -6.43 16.87 -2.12
CA SER A 95 -7.26 16.49 -3.27
C SER A 95 -8.11 15.23 -2.99
N HIS A 96 -7.83 14.47 -1.92
CA HIS A 96 -8.60 13.30 -1.50
C HIS A 96 -9.60 13.61 -0.37
N THR A 97 -9.55 14.78 0.27
CA THR A 97 -10.38 15.06 1.46
C THR A 97 -11.87 14.80 1.22
N GLY A 98 -12.43 15.35 0.13
CA GLY A 98 -13.85 15.18 -0.19
C GLY A 98 -14.24 13.73 -0.42
N ASP A 99 -13.39 12.97 -1.12
CA ASP A 99 -13.60 11.55 -1.36
C ASP A 99 -13.50 10.74 -0.06
N ILE A 100 -12.52 11.04 0.80
CA ILE A 100 -12.35 10.37 2.10
C ILE A 100 -13.60 10.58 2.96
N LEU A 101 -14.08 11.83 3.10
CA LEU A 101 -15.30 12.13 3.86
C LEU A 101 -16.51 11.38 3.32
N LYS A 102 -16.67 11.32 1.99
CA LYS A 102 -17.73 10.56 1.35
C LYS A 102 -17.61 9.06 1.62
N ILE A 103 -16.41 8.50 1.50
CA ILE A 103 -16.15 7.08 1.80
C ILE A 103 -16.52 6.80 3.26
N MET A 104 -16.14 7.64 4.21
CA MET A 104 -16.49 7.47 5.63
C MET A 104 -18.01 7.48 5.82
N ILE A 105 -18.74 8.44 5.25
CA ILE A 105 -20.21 8.53 5.32
C ILE A 105 -20.88 7.27 4.76
N ASP A 106 -20.45 6.84 3.57
CA ASP A 106 -21.08 5.71 2.89
C ASP A 106 -20.76 4.39 3.62
N HIS A 107 -19.53 4.23 4.10
CA HIS A 107 -19.07 2.99 4.72
C HIS A 107 -19.47 2.85 6.19
N GLU A 108 -19.78 3.94 6.88
CA GLU A 108 -20.46 3.93 8.18
C GLU A 108 -21.81 3.20 8.06
N LYS A 109 -22.61 3.57 7.05
CA LYS A 109 -23.91 2.96 6.75
C LYS A 109 -23.78 1.51 6.28
N ILE A 110 -22.85 1.25 5.36
CA ILE A 110 -22.60 -0.12 4.87
C ILE A 110 -22.17 -1.04 6.01
N LEU A 111 -21.31 -0.57 6.93
CA LEU A 111 -20.90 -1.36 8.09
C LEU A 111 -22.10 -1.68 8.99
N LEU A 112 -22.93 -0.67 9.28
CA LEU A 112 -24.15 -0.83 10.07
C LEU A 112 -25.07 -1.89 9.45
N ASP A 113 -25.34 -1.79 8.15
CA ASP A 113 -26.21 -2.74 7.44
C ASP A 113 -25.61 -4.15 7.41
N ILE A 114 -24.31 -4.27 7.18
CA ILE A 114 -23.62 -5.56 7.18
C ILE A 114 -23.74 -6.23 8.56
N ILE A 115 -23.52 -5.50 9.65
CA ILE A 115 -23.59 -6.08 11.00
C ILE A 115 -25.04 -6.40 11.38
N LYS A 116 -26.00 -5.50 11.08
CA LYS A 116 -27.44 -5.72 11.32
C LYS A 116 -27.95 -7.01 10.67
N ASN A 117 -27.45 -7.35 9.48
CA ASN A 117 -27.82 -8.57 8.78
C ASN A 117 -27.27 -9.86 9.42
N GLU A 118 -26.24 -9.76 10.27
CA GLU A 118 -25.59 -10.92 10.92
C GLU A 118 -26.04 -11.14 12.36
N ILE A 119 -26.56 -10.10 13.02
CA ILE A 119 -27.07 -10.17 14.39
C ILE A 119 -28.56 -10.51 14.39
N SER A 120 -28.98 -11.43 15.25
CA SER A 120 -30.38 -11.90 15.31
C SER A 120 -31.32 -10.94 16.03
N ASN A 121 -30.79 -10.01 16.82
CA ASN A 121 -31.54 -9.05 17.61
C ASN A 121 -31.15 -7.63 17.19
N ASN A 122 -32.13 -6.72 17.12
CA ASN A 122 -31.87 -5.30 16.93
C ASN A 122 -31.14 -4.75 18.16
N ASP A 123 -29.81 -4.64 18.05
CA ASP A 123 -29.00 -3.97 19.06
C ASP A 123 -29.07 -2.46 18.84
N TYR A 124 -29.83 -1.78 19.70
CA TYR A 124 -30.02 -0.33 19.65
C TYR A 124 -28.71 0.45 19.90
N MET A 125 -27.69 -0.18 20.49
CA MET A 125 -26.39 0.46 20.74
C MET A 125 -25.43 0.33 19.56
N LEU A 126 -25.70 -0.53 18.58
CA LEU A 126 -24.83 -0.75 17.41
C LEU A 126 -24.59 0.55 16.64
N GLU A 127 -25.66 1.27 16.32
CA GLU A 127 -25.59 2.51 15.56
C GLU A 127 -24.82 3.59 16.34
N ALA A 128 -25.11 3.74 17.63
CA ALA A 128 -24.40 4.67 18.49
C ALA A 128 -22.89 4.34 18.60
N SER A 129 -22.54 3.05 18.67
CA SER A 129 -21.15 2.61 18.78
C SER A 129 -20.36 2.79 17.49
N ILE A 130 -21.00 2.57 16.33
CA ILE A 130 -20.38 2.86 15.03
C ILE A 130 -20.19 4.38 14.88
N ASN A 131 -21.22 5.18 15.14
CA ASN A 131 -21.17 6.63 14.99
C ASN A 131 -20.18 7.28 15.98
N GLY A 132 -20.02 6.69 17.16
CA GLY A 132 -19.07 7.12 18.18
C GLY A 132 -17.64 6.64 17.96
N SER A 133 -17.38 5.79 16.97
CA SER A 133 -16.04 5.30 16.65
C SER A 133 -15.19 6.41 16.04
N ARG A 134 -13.94 6.55 16.52
CA ARG A 134 -12.95 7.46 15.92
C ARG A 134 -12.69 7.14 14.45
N LEU A 135 -12.98 5.92 14.00
CA LEU A 135 -12.87 5.54 12.60
C LEU A 135 -13.73 6.39 11.67
N PHE A 136 -14.91 6.80 12.12
CA PHE A 136 -15.89 7.59 11.35
C PHE A 136 -15.98 9.04 11.81
N ASP A 137 -15.05 9.49 12.65
CA ASP A 137 -14.95 10.89 13.07
C ASP A 137 -14.56 11.76 11.87
N ARG A 138 -15.41 12.74 11.58
CA ARG A 138 -15.26 13.67 10.44
C ARG A 138 -15.03 15.11 10.91
N SER A 139 -14.78 15.31 12.20
CA SER A 139 -14.64 16.64 12.81
C SER A 139 -13.30 17.34 12.55
N PHE A 140 -12.43 16.72 11.75
CA PHE A 140 -11.14 17.31 11.39
C PHE A 140 -11.29 18.43 10.34
N ASN A 141 -10.55 19.51 10.53
CA ASN A 141 -10.51 20.64 9.60
C ASN A 141 -9.42 20.43 8.55
N GLY A 142 -9.80 20.47 7.26
CA GLY A 142 -8.86 20.39 6.14
C GLY A 142 -8.57 18.96 5.69
N GLY A 143 -7.33 18.51 5.81
CA GLY A 143 -6.90 17.16 5.39
C GLY A 143 -7.16 16.10 6.46
N LEU A 144 -7.20 14.84 6.05
CA LEU A 144 -7.19 13.71 7.00
C LEU A 144 -5.93 13.80 7.88
N PRO A 145 -6.06 13.80 9.23
CA PRO A 145 -4.90 13.76 10.12
C PRO A 145 -4.11 12.44 9.96
N SER A 146 -2.78 12.51 10.11
CA SER A 146 -1.92 11.32 9.95
C SER A 146 -2.11 10.26 11.02
N ASP A 147 -2.58 10.66 12.21
CA ASP A 147 -2.90 9.77 13.32
C ASP A 147 -4.35 9.27 13.29
N HIS A 148 -5.17 9.71 12.33
CA HIS A 148 -6.55 9.26 12.20
C HIS A 148 -6.60 7.77 11.80
N PRO A 149 -7.46 6.92 12.41
CA PRO A 149 -7.50 5.48 12.12
C PRO A 149 -7.75 5.16 10.65
N PHE A 150 -8.54 5.99 9.97
CA PHE A 150 -8.81 5.86 8.53
C PHE A 150 -7.54 5.95 7.65
N TYR A 151 -6.49 6.64 8.11
CA TYR A 151 -5.20 6.69 7.40
C TYR A 151 -4.57 5.29 7.29
N LEU A 152 -4.72 4.45 8.32
CA LEU A 152 -4.25 3.06 8.30
C LEU A 152 -4.96 2.26 7.21
N LEU A 153 -6.27 2.43 7.04
CA LEU A 153 -7.05 1.74 6.00
C LEU A 153 -6.59 2.09 4.58
N ILE A 154 -6.26 3.36 4.31
CA ILE A 154 -5.70 3.79 3.01
C ILE A 154 -4.42 3.00 2.68
N HIS A 155 -3.66 2.64 3.71
CA HIS A 155 -2.43 1.85 3.65
C HIS A 155 -2.62 0.35 3.91
N TYR A 156 -3.85 -0.16 3.85
CA TYR A 156 -4.19 -1.58 4.00
C TYR A 156 -3.88 -2.17 5.40
N LEU A 157 -3.67 -1.31 6.39
CA LEU A 157 -3.56 -1.67 7.80
C LEU A 157 -4.95 -1.55 8.45
N VAL A 158 -5.29 -2.50 9.31
CA VAL A 158 -6.61 -2.54 9.94
C VAL A 158 -6.52 -1.86 11.31
N PRO A 159 -7.25 -0.74 11.53
CA PRO A 159 -7.25 -0.07 12.82
C PRO A 159 -8.04 -0.86 13.87
N CYS A 160 -7.60 -0.80 15.13
CA CYS A 160 -8.32 -1.40 16.27
C CYS A 160 -9.75 -0.85 16.40
N ASP A 161 -9.97 0.43 16.10
CA ASP A 161 -11.29 1.08 16.10
C ASP A 161 -12.32 0.34 15.21
N LEU A 162 -11.86 -0.28 14.12
CA LEU A 162 -12.73 -1.08 13.25
C LEU A 162 -13.01 -2.45 13.88
N THR A 163 -11.97 -3.13 14.37
CA THR A 163 -12.09 -4.52 14.81
C THR A 163 -12.83 -4.64 16.13
N GLU A 164 -12.75 -3.64 17.00
CA GLU A 164 -13.52 -3.56 18.24
C GLU A 164 -15.04 -3.67 17.99
N ILE A 165 -15.55 -3.00 16.94
CA ILE A 165 -16.95 -3.12 16.51
C ILE A 165 -17.27 -4.58 16.18
N PHE A 166 -16.43 -5.24 15.37
CA PHE A 166 -16.62 -6.64 15.02
C PHE A 166 -16.56 -7.58 16.23
N TYR A 167 -15.65 -7.32 17.17
CA TYR A 167 -15.53 -8.10 18.41
C TYR A 167 -16.77 -7.96 19.30
N ASN A 168 -17.28 -6.75 19.45
CA ASN A 168 -18.40 -6.44 20.34
C ASN A 168 -19.72 -7.04 19.85
N TYR A 169 -19.97 -7.04 18.54
CA TYR A 169 -21.26 -7.46 17.98
C TYR A 169 -21.28 -8.87 17.37
N ILE A 170 -20.12 -9.42 17.00
CA ILE A 170 -20.04 -10.74 16.36
C ILE A 170 -19.13 -11.68 17.18
N PRO A 171 -19.69 -12.40 18.16
CA PRO A 171 -18.89 -13.24 19.07
C PRO A 171 -18.28 -14.44 18.36
N LYS A 172 -18.98 -14.99 17.36
CA LYS A 172 -18.54 -16.17 16.60
C LYS A 172 -17.37 -15.82 15.67
N LYS A 173 -16.16 -16.28 15.99
CA LYS A 173 -14.91 -15.99 15.24
C LYS A 173 -15.03 -16.19 13.72
N LYS A 174 -15.57 -17.32 13.27
CA LYS A 174 -15.70 -17.63 11.83
C LYS A 174 -16.65 -16.63 11.13
N LEU A 175 -17.78 -16.33 11.77
CA LEU A 175 -18.74 -15.36 11.25
C LEU A 175 -18.09 -13.97 11.19
N ARG A 176 -17.43 -13.56 12.27
CA ARG A 176 -16.75 -12.28 12.39
C ARG A 176 -15.75 -12.02 11.27
N PHE A 177 -14.86 -12.96 10.97
CA PHE A 177 -13.91 -12.79 9.86
C PHE A 177 -14.57 -12.79 8.49
N ASN A 178 -15.62 -13.60 8.28
CA ASN A 178 -16.38 -13.57 7.03
C ASN A 178 -17.06 -12.21 6.82
N THR A 179 -17.73 -11.69 7.85
CA THR A 179 -18.40 -10.39 7.82
C THR A 179 -17.40 -9.25 7.65
N PHE A 180 -16.26 -9.31 8.34
CA PHE A 180 -15.16 -8.37 8.18
C PHE A 180 -14.61 -8.37 6.75
N ASN A 181 -14.30 -9.54 6.19
CA ASN A 181 -13.79 -9.63 4.82
C ASN A 181 -14.81 -9.10 3.80
N LYS A 182 -16.12 -9.34 4.02
CA LYS A 182 -17.20 -8.77 3.20
C LYS A 182 -17.16 -7.24 3.22
N PHE A 183 -17.08 -6.63 4.40
CA PHE A 183 -16.96 -5.17 4.54
C PHE A 183 -15.66 -4.64 3.90
N MET A 184 -14.52 -5.27 4.19
CA MET A 184 -13.21 -4.83 3.69
C MET A 184 -13.11 -4.91 2.16
N ASN A 185 -13.73 -5.90 1.52
CA ASN A 185 -13.76 -5.96 0.06
C ASN A 185 -14.44 -4.73 -0.54
N ILE A 186 -15.59 -4.32 0.01
CA ILE A 186 -16.34 -3.14 -0.46
C ILE A 186 -15.56 -1.85 -0.16
N LEU A 187 -15.04 -1.72 1.05
CA LEU A 187 -14.27 -0.55 1.48
C LEU A 187 -13.00 -0.35 0.66
N MET A 188 -12.21 -1.42 0.50
CA MET A 188 -10.93 -1.33 -0.19
C MET A 188 -11.08 -1.13 -1.69
N GLU A 189 -12.15 -1.64 -2.31
CA GLU A 189 -12.50 -1.30 -3.69
C GLU A 189 -12.79 0.20 -3.85
N THR A 190 -13.52 0.79 -2.91
CA THR A 190 -13.82 2.23 -2.94
C THR A 190 -12.58 3.08 -2.67
N ILE A 191 -11.76 2.73 -1.66
CA ILE A 191 -10.46 3.38 -1.39
C ILE A 191 -9.56 3.30 -2.62
N ASP A 192 -9.42 2.12 -3.21
CA ASP A 192 -8.53 1.96 -4.37
C ASP A 192 -9.02 2.74 -5.57
N THR A 193 -10.32 2.76 -5.83
CA THR A 193 -10.89 3.48 -6.97
C THR A 193 -10.65 4.99 -6.85
N ASN A 194 -10.96 5.57 -5.69
CA ASN A 194 -11.00 7.02 -5.53
C ASN A 194 -9.64 7.63 -5.14
N ILE A 195 -8.75 6.85 -4.51
CA ILE A 195 -7.45 7.33 -4.03
C ILE A 195 -6.34 6.75 -4.91
N TRP A 196 -6.06 5.45 -4.79
CA TRP A 196 -4.87 4.87 -5.43
C TRP A 196 -4.96 4.84 -6.96
N ASN A 197 -6.07 4.38 -7.53
CA ASN A 197 -6.26 4.24 -8.97
C ASN A 197 -6.40 5.60 -9.66
N ARG A 198 -7.14 6.53 -9.04
CA ARG A 198 -7.24 7.92 -9.51
C ARG A 198 -5.87 8.58 -9.56
N ARG A 199 -5.13 8.57 -8.43
CA ARG A 199 -3.75 9.08 -8.38
C ARG A 199 -2.87 8.41 -9.43
N ASN A 200 -2.90 7.08 -9.51
CA ASN A 200 -2.08 6.33 -10.47
C ASN A 200 -2.40 6.68 -11.93
N LYS A 201 -3.66 7.04 -12.24
CA LYS A 201 -4.04 7.55 -13.56
C LYS A 201 -3.40 8.90 -13.82
N HIS A 202 -3.54 9.86 -12.90
CA HIS A 202 -2.92 11.18 -13.03
C HIS A 202 -1.39 11.11 -13.14
N VAL A 203 -0.73 10.24 -12.37
CA VAL A 203 0.72 10.01 -12.48
C VAL A 203 1.09 9.45 -13.85
N LYS A 204 0.31 8.52 -14.41
CA LYS A 204 0.58 7.99 -15.76
C LYS A 204 0.42 9.06 -16.84
N ASP A 205 -0.59 9.91 -16.71
CA ASP A 205 -0.85 10.99 -17.67
C ASP A 205 0.24 12.06 -17.60
N TRP A 206 0.69 12.41 -16.39
CA TRP A 206 1.83 13.29 -16.16
C TRP A 206 3.16 12.67 -16.66
N GLU A 207 3.42 11.39 -16.42
CA GLU A 207 4.59 10.70 -16.97
C GLU A 207 4.56 10.72 -18.51
N LYS A 208 3.38 10.57 -19.11
CA LYS A 208 3.20 10.62 -20.56
C LYS A 208 3.50 12.01 -21.12
N SER A 209 3.12 13.09 -20.43
CA SER A 209 3.45 14.46 -20.86
C SER A 209 4.96 14.72 -20.86
N LEU A 210 5.71 14.03 -19.99
CA LEU A 210 7.18 14.05 -19.95
C LEU A 210 7.83 13.01 -20.88
N SER A 211 7.05 12.32 -21.72
CA SER A 211 7.52 11.23 -22.57
C SER A 211 8.22 10.08 -21.79
N ILE A 212 7.87 9.89 -20.51
CA ILE A 212 8.34 8.78 -19.68
C ILE A 212 7.44 7.57 -19.95
N THR A 213 8.00 6.51 -20.52
CA THR A 213 7.23 5.32 -20.91
C THR A 213 7.65 4.08 -20.13
N LYS A 214 6.76 3.09 -20.04
CA LYS A 214 7.08 1.75 -19.49
C LYS A 214 8.32 1.13 -20.16
N ILE A 215 8.49 1.37 -21.47
CA ILE A 215 9.64 0.88 -22.24
C ILE A 215 10.93 1.59 -21.80
N LYS A 216 10.89 2.91 -21.56
CA LYS A 216 12.04 3.65 -21.03
C LYS A 216 12.47 3.09 -19.66
N LYS A 217 11.51 2.85 -18.76
CA LYS A 217 11.76 2.22 -17.44
C LYS A 217 12.32 0.80 -17.57
N LYS A 218 11.72 -0.06 -18.38
CA LYS A 218 12.14 -1.47 -18.59
C LYS A 218 13.59 -1.60 -19.03
N PHE A 219 14.05 -0.71 -19.91
CA PHE A 219 15.40 -0.75 -20.47
C PHE A 219 16.35 0.28 -19.83
N TYR A 220 15.92 0.96 -18.77
CA TYR A 220 16.67 2.04 -18.13
C TYR A 220 18.10 1.63 -17.77
N HIS A 221 18.25 0.58 -16.95
CA HIS A 221 19.58 0.12 -16.53
C HIS A 221 20.42 -0.36 -17.71
N ARG A 222 19.83 -0.91 -18.77
CA ARG A 222 20.62 -1.30 -19.96
C ARG A 222 21.19 -0.10 -20.71
N ARG A 223 20.44 1.01 -20.76
CA ARG A 223 20.86 2.24 -21.45
C ARG A 223 21.88 3.03 -20.64
N TYR A 224 21.68 3.14 -19.33
CA TYR A 224 22.46 4.04 -18.49
C TYR A 224 23.59 3.35 -17.68
N ARG A 225 23.67 2.02 -17.67
CA ARG A 225 24.79 1.29 -17.01
C ARG A 225 26.10 1.38 -17.81
N LYS A 226 26.04 1.66 -19.13
CA LYS A 226 27.23 1.82 -19.98
C LYS A 226 27.99 3.13 -19.77
N ASN A 227 27.40 4.14 -19.13
CA ASN A 227 28.04 5.44 -18.95
C ASN A 227 28.98 5.51 -17.73
N ASN A 228 28.96 4.53 -16.83
CA ASN A 228 29.87 4.52 -15.67
C ASN A 228 31.22 3.85 -15.96
N ASP A 229 31.33 3.03 -17.01
CA ASP A 229 32.60 2.39 -17.38
C ASP A 229 33.49 3.30 -18.25
N SER A 230 33.01 4.49 -18.63
CA SER A 230 33.72 5.41 -19.52
C SER A 230 34.68 6.37 -18.81
N PHE A 231 34.79 6.31 -17.47
CA PHE A 231 35.64 7.19 -16.67
C PHE A 231 36.81 6.50 -15.95
N THR A 232 37.05 5.22 -16.19
CA THR A 232 38.32 4.57 -15.79
C THR A 232 39.34 4.70 -16.91
N SER A 233 40.25 5.66 -16.75
CA SER A 233 41.46 5.81 -17.55
C SER A 233 42.29 4.53 -17.60
N HIS A 234 42.83 4.28 -18.79
CA HIS A 234 44.05 3.53 -19.11
C HIS A 234 44.65 2.64 -18.01
N ASN A 235 44.57 1.34 -18.23
CA ASN A 235 45.76 0.49 -18.22
C ASN A 235 45.52 -0.71 -19.14
N ASP A 236 46.34 -0.78 -20.18
CA ASP A 236 46.40 -1.88 -21.14
C ASP A 236 46.84 -3.18 -20.45
N THR A 237 46.07 -4.25 -20.62
CA THR A 237 46.63 -5.60 -20.76
C THR A 237 45.62 -6.51 -21.47
N PRO A 238 45.98 -7.13 -22.62
CA PRO A 238 45.09 -8.04 -23.32
C PRO A 238 45.25 -9.44 -22.74
N GLN A 239 44.27 -9.92 -21.97
CA GLN A 239 44.24 -11.32 -21.56
C GLN A 239 42.98 -12.02 -22.05
N SER A 240 43.21 -12.84 -23.08
CA SER A 240 42.35 -13.91 -23.56
C SER A 240 41.83 -14.78 -22.41
N ASN A 241 40.55 -15.15 -22.44
CA ASN A 241 40.14 -16.55 -22.65
C ASN A 241 38.66 -16.80 -22.34
N ALA A 242 38.20 -17.92 -22.92
CA ALA A 242 37.00 -18.68 -22.62
C ALA A 242 35.70 -18.19 -23.26
N ARG A 243 35.49 -18.65 -24.50
CA ARG A 243 34.17 -19.06 -24.98
C ARG A 243 33.46 -19.82 -23.85
N ARG A 244 32.39 -19.24 -23.30
CA ARG A 244 31.43 -19.97 -22.49
C ARG A 244 30.14 -20.15 -23.29
N THR A 245 29.79 -21.42 -23.35
CA THR A 245 28.75 -22.09 -24.09
C THR A 245 27.37 -21.49 -23.81
N TYR A 246 26.62 -21.31 -24.90
CA TYR A 246 25.23 -20.85 -24.90
C TYR A 246 24.34 -21.91 -24.22
N THR A 247 23.88 -21.62 -23.00
CA THR A 247 22.80 -22.37 -22.36
C THR A 247 21.52 -21.53 -22.40
N HIS A 248 20.52 -22.01 -23.14
CA HIS A 248 19.15 -21.48 -23.12
C HIS A 248 18.58 -21.58 -21.69
N ARG A 249 18.50 -20.45 -20.99
CA ARG A 249 17.62 -20.29 -19.83
C ARG A 249 16.92 -18.95 -19.95
N HIS A 250 15.67 -19.00 -20.39
CA HIS A 250 14.72 -17.90 -20.24
C HIS A 250 14.39 -17.76 -18.76
N ILE A 251 15.20 -17.01 -18.01
CA ILE A 251 14.86 -16.55 -16.67
C ILE A 251 14.33 -15.13 -16.82
N THR A 252 13.03 -14.98 -16.67
CA THR A 252 12.37 -13.69 -16.51
C THR A 252 12.77 -13.13 -15.14
N THR A 253 13.92 -12.48 -15.04
CA THR A 253 14.30 -11.74 -13.83
C THR A 253 13.33 -10.59 -13.62
N THR A 254 12.38 -10.77 -12.71
CA THR A 254 11.70 -9.69 -12.02
C THR A 254 12.73 -8.98 -11.11
N PRO A 255 12.66 -7.65 -10.95
CA PRO A 255 13.72 -6.86 -10.30
C PRO A 255 13.72 -6.94 -8.77
N TYR A 256 13.18 -8.02 -8.19
CA TYR A 256 13.14 -8.23 -6.75
C TYR A 256 13.83 -9.56 -6.43
N ASN A 257 15.15 -9.53 -6.27
CA ASN A 257 15.83 -10.55 -5.49
C ASN A 257 16.88 -9.92 -4.57
N LYS A 258 16.84 -10.42 -3.34
CA LYS A 258 17.24 -9.86 -2.05
C LYS A 258 18.76 -9.80 -1.84
N LEU A 259 19.21 -8.79 -1.10
CA LEU A 259 20.28 -8.90 -0.09
C LEU A 259 19.83 -8.08 1.12
N GLY A 260 19.48 -8.77 2.20
CA GLY A 260 19.01 -8.19 3.46
C GLY A 260 18.56 -9.33 4.37
N GLY A 261 19.47 -9.79 5.22
CA GLY A 261 19.26 -10.91 6.13
C GLY A 261 18.19 -10.64 7.18
N PHE A 262 17.48 -11.70 7.55
CA PHE A 262 16.46 -11.70 8.59
C PHE A 262 17.11 -11.71 9.97
N CYS A 263 16.66 -10.80 10.85
CA CYS A 263 16.83 -10.92 12.30
C CYS A 263 15.47 -10.73 12.96
N THR A 264 15.20 -11.56 13.96
CA THR A 264 13.90 -12.09 14.33
C THR A 264 13.55 -11.74 15.79
N THR A 265 12.48 -10.97 16.05
CA THR A 265 11.52 -11.08 17.21
C THR A 265 10.63 -9.83 17.37
N LEU A 266 9.31 -10.01 17.16
CA LEU A 266 8.14 -9.60 17.98
C LEU A 266 6.88 -10.01 17.18
N ASP A 267 5.98 -10.76 17.80
CA ASP A 267 5.22 -11.85 17.16
C ASP A 267 4.11 -11.46 16.16
N GLY A 268 3.74 -10.18 16.04
CA GLY A 268 2.70 -9.74 15.09
C GLY A 268 3.12 -9.70 13.61
N LEU A 269 4.39 -9.36 13.31
CA LEU A 269 4.90 -9.34 11.92
C LEU A 269 5.51 -10.66 11.47
N ARG A 270 5.88 -11.56 12.40
CA ARG A 270 6.28 -12.94 12.08
C ARG A 270 5.12 -13.75 11.51
N GLU A 271 3.90 -13.35 11.83
CA GLU A 271 2.71 -14.02 11.36
C GLU A 271 2.32 -13.65 9.92
N ILE A 272 2.92 -12.60 9.34
CA ILE A 272 2.66 -12.11 7.97
C ILE A 272 3.74 -12.58 6.96
N PHE A 273 4.84 -13.20 7.41
CA PHE A 273 5.93 -13.68 6.56
C PHE A 273 6.32 -15.14 6.81
#